data_AF-A0A364JTY0-F1
#
_entry.id   AF-A0A364JTY0-F1
#
_cell.length_a   1.000
_cell.length_b   1.000
_cell.length_c   1.000
_cell.angle_alpha   90.00
_cell.angle_beta   90.00
_cell.angle_gamma   90.00
#
_symmetry.space_group_name_H-M   'P 1'
#
loop_
_entity.id
_entity.type
_entity.pdbx_description
1 polymer ?
#
loop_
_entity_poly.entity_id
_entity_poly.type
_entity_poly.pdbx_seq_one_letter_code
_entity_poly.pdbx_strand_id
1 'polypeptide(L)'
;MAIMFSRRGGMNYNDFRDYLTRLKNKGREGSSIHWPVIDISAVDAQDHSRNASLQLADIVASSISSGLELDMYGNCEQRYAEILRPIIYRRDNNYLSYGIKILPNHEECELIPEQLRMVELWK
;
A
#
# COMPACT_ATOMS: atom_id res chain seq x y z
N MET A 1 16.42 -3.95 -5.89
CA MET A 1 15.46 -2.85 -5.60
C MET A 1 15.68 -2.41 -4.17
N ALA A 2 15.85 -1.11 -3.94
CA ALA A 2 15.88 -0.54 -2.59
C ALA A 2 14.45 -0.34 -2.09
N ILE A 3 14.19 -0.65 -0.82
CA ILE A 3 12.90 -0.35 -0.17
C ILE A 3 13.06 0.98 0.56
N MET A 4 12.38 2.02 0.09
CA MET A 4 12.35 3.33 0.74
C MET A 4 11.02 3.54 1.43
N PHE A 5 11.06 3.94 2.70
CA PHE A 5 9.87 4.30 3.45
C PHE A 5 9.70 5.80 3.54
N SER A 6 8.44 6.21 3.49
CA SER A 6 7.97 7.49 3.97
C SER A 6 8.06 7.49 5.52
N ARG A 7 8.82 8.43 6.11
CA ARG A 7 9.02 8.60 7.57
C ARG A 7 7.74 8.98 8.33
N ARG A 8 6.84 8.04 8.60
CA ARG A 8 5.78 8.25 9.60
C ARG A 8 6.34 7.86 10.97
N GLY A 9 6.26 8.76 11.96
CA GLY A 9 6.92 8.58 13.26
C GLY A 9 6.54 7.24 13.92
N GLY A 10 7.54 6.51 14.44
CA GLY A 10 7.32 5.27 15.22
C GLY A 10 7.96 3.99 14.65
N MET A 11 8.53 3.99 13.44
CA MET A 11 9.19 2.80 12.88
C MET A 11 10.70 2.79 13.16
N ASN A 12 11.19 1.72 13.80
CA ASN A 12 12.64 1.45 13.93
C ASN A 12 13.13 0.65 12.71
N TYR A 13 13.94 1.28 11.87
CA TYR A 13 14.44 0.67 10.64
C TYR A 13 15.44 -0.45 10.87
N ASN A 14 16.15 -0.46 12.01
CA ASN A 14 17.01 -1.59 12.37
C ASN A 14 16.17 -2.83 12.66
N ASP A 15 15.11 -2.68 13.47
CA ASP A 15 14.19 -3.78 13.78
C ASP A 15 13.52 -4.31 12.50
N PHE A 16 13.22 -3.43 11.54
CA PHE A 16 12.66 -3.85 10.25
C PHE A 16 13.67 -4.61 9.37
N ARG A 17 14.94 -4.17 9.31
CA ARG A 17 16.01 -4.92 8.62
C ARG A 17 16.24 -6.30 9.27
N ASP A 18 16.19 -6.38 10.59
CA ASP A 18 16.29 -7.63 11.33
C ASP A 18 15.13 -8.56 11.03
N TYR A 19 13.91 -8.01 10.98
CA TYR A 19 12.72 -8.77 10.58
C TYR A 19 12.82 -9.32 9.16
N LEU A 20 13.23 -8.51 8.18
CA LEU A 20 13.45 -8.96 6.80
C LEU A 20 14.53 -10.04 6.72
N THR A 21 15.61 -9.89 7.49
CA THR A 21 16.69 -10.89 7.56
C THR A 21 16.18 -12.21 8.12
N ARG A 22 15.37 -12.16 9.19
CA ARG A 22 14.73 -13.36 9.76
C ARG A 22 13.80 -14.04 8.74
N LEU A 23 13.00 -13.28 8.00
CA LEU A 23 12.14 -13.82 6.94
C LEU A 23 12.94 -14.47 5.81
N LYS A 24 14.03 -13.83 5.36
CA LYS A 24 14.93 -14.37 4.33
C LYS A 24 15.54 -15.70 4.75
N ASN A 25 15.96 -15.79 6.01
CA ASN A 25 16.59 -17.00 6.55
C ASN A 25 15.61 -18.16 6.76
N LYS A 26 14.31 -17.90 6.91
CA LYS A 26 13.28 -18.95 6.94
C LYS A 26 13.03 -19.61 5.58
N GLY A 27 13.57 -19.06 4.49
CA GLY A 27 13.42 -19.62 3.15
C GLY A 27 11.96 -19.75 2.71
N ARG A 28 11.68 -20.71 1.83
CA ARG A 28 10.33 -20.93 1.25
C ARG A 28 9.28 -21.42 2.26
N GLU A 29 9.71 -21.99 3.38
CA GLU A 29 8.79 -22.44 4.44
C GLU A 29 8.21 -21.26 5.24
N GLY A 30 8.85 -20.08 5.20
CA GLY A 30 8.38 -18.88 5.90
C GLY A 30 8.07 -17.67 5.03
N SER A 31 8.48 -17.65 3.75
CA SER A 31 8.14 -16.56 2.82
C SER A 31 8.22 -16.98 1.35
N SER A 32 7.30 -16.51 0.52
CA SER A 32 7.33 -16.66 -0.95
C SER A 32 8.07 -15.51 -1.66
N ILE A 33 8.80 -14.69 -0.89
CA ILE A 33 9.46 -13.48 -1.37
C ILE A 33 10.63 -13.85 -2.31
N HIS A 34 10.69 -13.20 -3.47
CA HIS A 34 11.82 -13.30 -4.37
C HIS A 34 12.98 -12.41 -3.88
N TRP A 35 13.75 -12.90 -2.92
CA TRP A 35 14.83 -12.14 -2.27
C TRP A 35 15.92 -11.51 -3.16
N PRO A 36 16.27 -12.05 -4.34
CA PRO A 36 17.26 -11.41 -5.22
C PRO A 36 16.90 -9.98 -5.64
N VAL A 37 15.62 -9.59 -5.61
CA VAL A 37 15.20 -8.23 -5.95
C VAL A 37 15.20 -7.27 -4.76
N ILE A 38 15.45 -7.73 -3.53
CA ILE A 38 15.40 -6.89 -2.32
C ILE A 38 16.81 -6.70 -1.76
N ASP A 39 17.25 -5.43 -1.70
CA ASP A 39 18.44 -5.06 -0.94
C ASP A 39 18.04 -4.61 0.47
N ILE A 40 18.21 -5.50 1.44
CA ILE A 40 17.89 -5.26 2.86
C ILE A 40 18.80 -4.17 3.44
N SER A 41 20.05 -4.08 2.97
CA SER A 41 21.01 -3.09 3.47
C SER A 41 20.65 -1.68 3.00
N ALA A 42 20.03 -1.57 1.83
CA ALA A 42 19.53 -0.32 1.26
C ALA A 42 18.16 0.11 1.79
N VAL A 43 17.57 -0.61 2.74
CA VAL A 43 16.37 -0.15 3.46
C VAL A 43 16.73 1.13 4.20
N ASP A 44 16.11 2.25 3.87
CA ASP A 44 16.38 3.52 4.52
C ASP A 44 15.13 4.41 4.59
N ALA A 45 15.21 5.41 5.47
CA ALA A 45 14.15 6.32 5.82
C ALA A 45 14.57 7.75 5.49
N GLN A 46 14.10 8.26 4.36
CA GLN A 46 14.39 9.62 3.93
C GLN A 46 13.30 10.56 4.43
N ASP A 47 13.67 11.76 4.88
CA ASP A 47 12.70 12.80 5.20
C ASP A 47 11.95 13.21 3.93
N HIS A 48 10.63 13.13 3.96
CA HIS A 48 9.73 13.38 2.82
C HIS A 48 9.85 14.77 2.21
N SER A 49 10.51 15.70 2.90
CA SER A 49 10.74 17.05 2.38
C SER A 49 11.72 17.08 1.20
N ARG A 50 12.40 15.96 0.88
CA ARG A 50 13.46 15.94 -0.16
C ARG A 50 13.30 14.91 -1.28
N ASN A 51 12.30 14.04 -1.27
CA ASN A 51 12.13 13.05 -2.36
C ASN A 51 10.73 13.10 -2.99
N ALA A 52 10.64 13.70 -4.18
CA ALA A 52 9.40 13.85 -4.94
C ALA A 52 8.70 12.52 -5.22
N SER A 53 9.45 11.40 -5.39
CA SER A 53 8.83 10.10 -5.64
C SER A 53 8.08 9.56 -4.42
N LEU A 54 8.58 9.83 -3.21
CA LEU A 54 7.91 9.44 -1.96
C LEU A 54 6.63 10.26 -1.76
N GLN A 55 6.65 11.56 -2.10
CA GLN A 55 5.46 12.39 -2.05
C GLN A 55 4.38 11.90 -3.01
N LEU A 56 4.76 11.51 -4.24
CA LEU A 56 3.81 10.94 -5.19
C LEU A 56 3.17 9.64 -4.68
N ALA A 57 3.97 8.72 -4.12
CA ALA A 57 3.44 7.49 -3.53
C ALA A 57 2.47 7.78 -2.36
N ASP A 58 2.84 8.73 -1.51
CA ASP A 58 2.03 9.15 -0.36
C ASP A 58 0.72 9.83 -0.77
N ILE A 59 0.76 10.69 -1.79
CA ILE A 59 -0.43 11.32 -2.39
C ILE A 59 -1.36 10.25 -2.94
N VAL A 60 -0.85 9.28 -3.72
CA VAL A 60 -1.67 8.19 -4.27
C VAL A 60 -2.35 7.41 -3.15
N ALA A 61 -1.60 6.97 -2.14
CA ALA A 61 -2.16 6.23 -1.02
C ALA A 61 -3.22 7.05 -0.25
N SER A 62 -2.95 8.33 -0.02
CA SER A 62 -3.86 9.23 0.70
C SER A 62 -5.13 9.51 -0.10
N SER A 63 -5.04 9.71 -1.42
CA SER A 63 -6.19 9.88 -2.30
C SER A 63 -7.12 8.67 -2.28
N ILE A 64 -6.58 7.45 -2.26
CA ILE A 64 -7.40 6.23 -2.14
C ILE A 64 -8.04 6.12 -0.76
N SER A 65 -7.31 6.42 0.31
CA SER A 65 -7.84 6.42 1.68
C SER A 65 -8.97 7.43 1.85
N SER A 66 -8.75 8.68 1.44
CA SER A 66 -9.75 9.75 1.52
C SER A 66 -10.97 9.48 0.63
N GLY A 67 -10.81 8.75 -0.48
CA GLY A 67 -11.93 8.32 -1.31
C GLY A 67 -12.81 7.24 -0.67
N LEU A 68 -12.29 6.49 0.31
CA LEU A 68 -13.03 5.48 1.08
C LEU A 68 -13.67 6.04 2.36
N GLU A 69 -13.18 7.17 2.86
CA GLU A 69 -13.75 7.88 4.00
C GLU A 69 -15.07 8.54 3.64
N LEU A 70 -15.99 8.59 4.61
CA LEU A 70 -17.28 9.23 4.44
C LEU A 70 -17.14 10.74 4.63
N ASP A 71 -17.73 11.50 3.72
CA ASP A 71 -17.93 12.94 3.91
C ASP A 71 -19.00 13.21 4.99
N MET A 72 -19.23 14.50 5.26
CA MET A 72 -20.24 14.94 6.24
C MET A 72 -21.69 14.54 5.89
N TYR A 73 -21.94 14.09 4.67
CA TYR A 73 -23.23 13.64 4.16
C TYR A 73 -23.30 12.11 4.02
N GLY A 74 -22.24 11.39 4.37
CA GLY A 74 -22.17 9.94 4.27
C GLY A 74 -21.77 9.42 2.89
N ASN A 75 -21.19 10.26 2.02
CA ASN A 75 -20.75 9.85 0.69
C ASN A 75 -19.26 9.54 0.62
N CYS A 76 -18.85 8.72 -0.35
CA CYS A 76 -17.45 8.46 -0.71
C CYS A 76 -17.04 9.22 -1.99
N GLU A 77 -15.81 9.72 -2.04
CA GLU A 77 -15.26 10.38 -3.23
C GLU A 77 -14.49 9.39 -4.11
N GLN A 78 -15.24 8.74 -5.01
CA GLN A 78 -14.73 7.70 -5.89
C GLN A 78 -13.82 8.21 -7.01
N ARG A 79 -13.89 9.50 -7.39
CA ARG A 79 -13.19 10.01 -8.59
C ARG A 79 -11.67 9.91 -8.48
N TYR A 80 -11.13 10.03 -7.26
CA TYR A 80 -9.70 9.85 -7.03
C TYR A 80 -9.24 8.45 -7.48
N ALA A 81 -10.03 7.44 -7.13
CA ALA A 81 -9.81 6.06 -7.53
C ALA A 81 -9.83 5.89 -9.04
N GLU A 82 -10.86 6.44 -9.69
CA GLU A 82 -11.07 6.31 -11.14
C GLU A 82 -9.94 6.95 -11.94
N ILE A 83 -9.47 8.12 -11.49
CA ILE A 83 -8.36 8.84 -12.12
C ILE A 83 -7.05 8.07 -11.96
N LEU A 84 -6.81 7.46 -10.79
CA LEU A 84 -5.57 6.75 -10.49
C LEU A 84 -5.57 5.30 -11.00
N ARG A 85 -6.74 4.69 -11.21
CA ARG A 85 -6.91 3.30 -11.63
C ARG A 85 -6.05 2.89 -12.85
N PRO A 86 -5.87 3.71 -13.90
CA PRO A 86 -5.04 3.34 -15.05
C PRO A 86 -3.55 3.18 -14.73
N ILE A 87 -3.04 3.84 -13.69
CA ILE A 87 -1.62 3.83 -13.32
C ILE A 87 -1.30 2.89 -12.15
N ILE A 88 -2.31 2.31 -11.51
CA ILE A 88 -2.13 1.34 -10.44
C ILE A 88 -1.81 -0.04 -11.03
N TYR A 89 -0.84 -0.72 -10.40
CA TYR A 89 -0.44 -2.06 -10.78
C TYR A 89 -1.60 -3.06 -10.65
N ARG A 90 -1.75 -3.91 -11.66
CA ARG A 90 -2.76 -4.98 -11.70
C ARG A 90 -2.18 -6.24 -12.30
N ARG A 91 -2.76 -7.38 -11.94
CA ARG A 91 -2.41 -8.68 -12.50
C ARG A 91 -3.69 -9.40 -12.89
N ASP A 92 -3.75 -9.88 -14.13
CA ASP A 92 -4.89 -10.62 -14.67
C ASP A 92 -6.23 -9.86 -14.49
N ASN A 93 -6.21 -8.55 -14.78
CA ASN A 93 -7.28 -7.57 -14.54
C ASN A 93 -7.67 -7.30 -13.08
N ASN A 94 -7.12 -8.02 -12.10
CA ASN A 94 -7.39 -7.79 -10.69
C ASN A 94 -6.36 -6.79 -10.07
N TYR A 95 -6.87 -5.80 -9.35
CA TYR A 95 -6.04 -4.84 -8.61
C TYR A 95 -5.87 -5.23 -7.14
N LEU A 96 -6.86 -5.92 -6.56
CA LEU A 96 -6.86 -6.34 -5.16
C LEU A 96 -5.74 -7.34 -4.89
N SER A 97 -5.06 -7.17 -3.75
CA SER A 97 -3.88 -7.94 -3.34
C SER A 97 -2.63 -7.71 -4.18
N TYR A 98 -2.69 -6.79 -5.16
CA TYR A 98 -1.57 -6.39 -6.00
C TYR A 98 -1.27 -4.90 -5.82
N GLY A 99 -1.86 -4.03 -6.64
CA GLY A 99 -1.67 -2.59 -6.55
C GLY A 99 -2.46 -1.94 -5.41
N ILE A 100 -3.59 -2.54 -5.01
CA ILE A 100 -4.40 -2.09 -3.88
C ILE A 100 -4.53 -3.22 -2.86
N LYS A 101 -4.36 -2.87 -1.58
CA LYS A 101 -4.65 -3.76 -0.47
C LYS A 101 -5.41 -2.98 0.61
N ILE A 102 -6.63 -3.43 0.88
CA ILE A 102 -7.50 -2.88 1.93
C ILE A 102 -7.28 -3.69 3.20
N LEU A 103 -7.16 -3.01 4.34
CA LEU A 103 -6.97 -3.62 5.66
C LEU A 103 -7.93 -2.96 6.66
N PRO A 104 -8.73 -3.72 7.44
CA PRO A 104 -8.94 -5.17 7.37
C PRO A 104 -9.49 -5.65 6.02
N ASN A 105 -9.55 -6.98 5.79
CA ASN A 105 -10.09 -7.48 4.52
C ASN A 105 -11.52 -6.94 4.32
N HIS A 106 -11.80 -6.40 3.13
CA HIS A 106 -13.10 -5.78 2.84
C HIS A 106 -14.29 -6.75 3.01
N GLU A 107 -14.07 -8.05 2.83
CA GLU A 107 -15.07 -9.11 3.04
C GLU A 107 -15.44 -9.30 4.52
N GLU A 108 -14.56 -8.89 5.43
CA GLU A 108 -14.76 -8.96 6.90
C GLU A 108 -15.38 -7.66 7.45
N CYS A 109 -15.60 -6.66 6.58
CA CYS A 109 -16.05 -5.33 6.97
C CYS A 109 -17.53 -5.13 6.62
N GLU A 110 -18.29 -4.49 7.51
CA GLU A 110 -19.66 -4.05 7.26
C GLU A 110 -19.66 -2.76 6.42
N LEU A 111 -19.29 -2.89 5.14
CA LEU A 111 -19.19 -1.76 4.22
C LEU A 111 -20.57 -1.26 3.79
N ILE A 112 -20.74 0.06 3.75
CA ILE A 112 -21.95 0.67 3.20
C ILE A 112 -21.94 0.64 1.66
N PRO A 113 -23.08 0.83 0.98
CA PRO A 113 -23.15 0.78 -0.49
C PRO A 113 -22.15 1.70 -1.20
N GLU A 114 -21.90 2.88 -0.65
CA GLU A 114 -20.89 3.83 -1.15
C GLU A 114 -19.48 3.22 -1.21
N GLN A 115 -19.05 2.61 -0.10
CA GLN A 115 -17.74 2.00 0.04
C GLN A 115 -17.63 0.72 -0.80
N LEU A 116 -18.72 -0.04 -0.94
CA LEU A 116 -18.76 -1.22 -1.80
C LEU A 116 -18.51 -0.84 -3.27
N ARG A 117 -19.11 0.25 -3.77
CA ARG A 117 -18.85 0.73 -5.15
C ARG A 117 -17.38 1.04 -5.38
N MET A 118 -16.74 1.65 -4.38
CA MET A 118 -15.31 1.93 -4.42
C MET A 118 -14.46 0.65 -4.42
N VAL A 119 -14.86 -0.39 -3.67
CA VAL A 119 -14.20 -1.71 -3.70
C VAL A 119 -14.34 -2.40 -5.05
N GLU A 120 -15.52 -2.33 -5.67
CA GLU A 120 -15.80 -2.94 -6.98
C GLU A 120 -14.92 -2.38 -8.11
N LEU A 121 -14.38 -1.15 -7.99
CA LEU A 121 -13.44 -0.62 -8.97
C LEU A 121 -12.12 -1.42 -9.08
N TRP A 122 -11.77 -2.14 -8.02
CA TRP A 122 -10.49 -2.85 -7.90
C TRP A 122 -10.57 -4.34 -8.26
N LYS A 123 -11.78 -4.85 -8.47
CA LYS A 123 -12.00 -6.19 -9.03
C LYS A 123 -11.78 -6.18 -10.54
#